data_AF-A0A534BAY9-F1
#
_entry.id   AF-A0A534BAY9-F1
#
_cell.length_a   1.000
_cell.length_b   1.000
_cell.length_c   1.000
_cell.angle_alpha   90.00
_cell.angle_beta   90.00
_cell.angle_gamma   90.00
#
_symmetry.space_group_name_H-M   'P 1'
#
loop_
_entity.id
_entity.type
_entity.pdbx_description
1 polymer ?
#
loop_
_entity_poly.entity_id
_entity_poly.type
_entity_poly.pdbx_seq_one_letter_code
_entity_poly.pdbx_strand_id
1 'polypeptide(L)'
;MTARKKSRARDSSGAKFSGRELPLRNHAERALSDYFMSLNGHRPAQLYDLVLREVEEPLFRVVLDYAEGNQSRAAGILGINRATLRKKLKQFGLAN
;
A
#
# COMPACT_ATOMS: atom_id res chain seq x y z
N MET A 1 25.08 -47.21 8.82
CA MET A 1 26.17 -46.26 8.57
C MET A 1 25.74 -45.29 7.48
N THR A 2 25.56 -44.01 7.85
CA THR A 2 25.73 -42.76 7.06
C THR A 2 25.00 -42.57 5.71
N ALA A 3 24.40 -41.45 5.35
CA ALA A 3 24.10 -40.19 6.04
C ALA A 3 23.20 -39.33 5.12
N ARG A 4 22.31 -38.57 5.77
CA ARG A 4 21.44 -37.45 5.37
C ARG A 4 21.73 -36.74 4.04
N LYS A 5 20.69 -36.62 3.19
CA LYS A 5 20.60 -35.66 2.08
C LYS A 5 20.29 -34.26 2.64
N LYS A 6 21.29 -33.38 2.56
CA LYS A 6 21.35 -32.00 3.09
C LYS A 6 20.29 -31.12 2.44
N SER A 7 19.35 -30.62 3.23
CA SER A 7 18.37 -29.59 2.85
C SER A 7 19.11 -28.32 2.42
N ARG A 8 18.79 -27.82 1.22
CA ARG A 8 19.20 -26.49 0.76
C ARG A 8 18.58 -25.47 1.71
N ALA A 9 19.43 -24.83 2.50
CA ALA A 9 19.07 -23.70 3.34
C ALA A 9 18.37 -22.65 2.46
N ARG A 10 17.12 -22.33 2.80
CA ARG A 10 16.49 -21.10 2.35
C ARG A 10 17.40 -19.99 2.84
N ASP A 11 17.92 -19.21 1.91
CA ASP A 11 18.61 -17.97 2.20
C ASP A 11 17.57 -17.01 2.80
N SER A 12 17.38 -17.13 4.11
CA SER A 12 16.72 -16.14 4.92
C SER A 12 17.71 -15.00 5.07
N SER A 13 17.89 -14.23 4.00
CA SER A 13 18.44 -12.90 4.06
C SER A 13 17.42 -12.04 4.80
N GLY A 14 17.37 -12.24 6.13
CA GLY A 14 16.67 -11.36 7.05
C GLY A 14 17.32 -10.01 6.91
N ALA A 15 16.72 -9.16 6.07
CA ALA A 15 17.00 -7.75 6.01
C ALA A 15 16.84 -7.25 7.45
N LYS A 16 17.99 -6.97 8.07
CA LYS A 16 18.05 -6.41 9.41
C LYS A 16 17.30 -5.09 9.37
N PHE A 17 16.12 -5.03 10.00
CA PHE A 17 15.39 -3.79 10.25
C PHE A 17 16.21 -2.94 11.22
N SER A 18 17.19 -2.23 10.66
CA SER A 18 18.11 -1.37 11.38
C SER A 18 17.50 0.03 11.50
N GLY A 19 16.95 0.34 12.67
CA GLY A 19 16.83 1.71 13.20
C GLY A 19 15.64 2.54 12.70
N ARG A 20 14.53 2.52 13.44
CA ARG A 20 13.37 3.43 13.36
C ARG A 20 12.72 3.50 11.97
N GLU A 21 11.92 2.49 11.62
CA GLU A 21 10.88 2.70 10.59
C GLU A 21 10.05 3.93 10.96
N LEU A 22 10.01 4.90 10.07
CA LEU A 22 9.21 6.10 10.27
C LEU A 22 7.73 5.72 10.10
N PRO A 23 6.82 6.20 10.95
CA PRO A 23 5.39 6.05 10.74
C PRO A 23 4.96 6.57 9.36
N LEU A 24 3.89 6.00 8.78
CA LEU A 24 3.35 6.40 7.47
C LEU A 24 3.10 7.92 7.36
N ARG A 25 2.65 8.56 8.45
CA ARG A 25 2.48 10.02 8.51
C ARG A 25 3.75 10.80 8.18
N ASN A 26 4.92 10.34 8.64
CA ASN A 26 6.18 11.02 8.39
C ASN A 26 6.63 10.85 6.92
N HIS A 27 6.32 9.70 6.31
CA HIS A 27 6.52 9.52 4.87
C HIS A 27 5.60 10.43 4.05
N ALA A 28 4.34 10.55 4.44
CA ALA A 28 3.38 11.45 3.80
C ALA A 28 3.80 12.93 3.91
N GLU A 29 4.18 13.39 5.11
CA GLU A 29 4.69 14.75 5.34
C GLU A 29 5.91 15.06 4.47
N ARG A 30 6.85 14.13 4.38
CA ARG A 30 8.03 14.28 3.53
C ARG A 30 7.64 14.39 2.05
N ALA A 31 6.83 13.46 1.55
CA ALA A 31 6.40 13.46 0.15
C ALA A 31 5.65 14.75 -0.23
N LEU A 32 4.79 15.26 0.66
CA LEU A 32 4.08 16.52 0.46
C LEU A 32 5.02 17.71 0.49
N SER A 33 5.98 17.73 1.41
CA SER A 33 6.98 18.81 1.49
C SER A 33 7.81 18.87 0.20
N ASP A 34 8.29 17.72 -0.27
CA ASP A 34 9.03 17.59 -1.53
C ASP A 34 8.17 18.05 -2.74
N TYR A 35 6.88 17.68 -2.76
CA TYR A 35 5.94 18.17 -3.77
C TYR A 35 5.85 19.70 -3.79
N PHE A 36 5.63 20.35 -2.63
CA PHE A 36 5.53 21.81 -2.57
C PHE A 36 6.83 22.51 -2.97
N MET A 37 8.00 21.95 -2.62
CA MET A 37 9.30 22.46 -3.08
C MET A 37 9.45 22.38 -4.61
N SER A 38 8.86 21.36 -5.24
CA SER A 38 8.92 21.16 -6.70
C SER A 38 7.97 22.05 -7.51
N LEU A 39 7.04 22.77 -6.85
CA LEU A 39 6.02 23.56 -7.55
C LEU A 39 6.57 24.78 -8.30
N ASN A 40 7.81 25.23 -8.02
CA ASN A 40 8.45 26.34 -8.75
C ASN A 40 7.57 27.60 -8.92
N GLY A 41 6.74 27.92 -7.92
CA GLY A 41 5.83 29.08 -7.94
C GLY A 41 4.43 28.81 -8.52
N HIS A 42 4.15 27.60 -9.01
CA HIS A 42 2.80 27.21 -9.43
C HIS A 42 1.89 26.97 -8.23
N ARG A 43 0.62 27.38 -8.35
CA ARG A 43 -0.41 27.09 -7.34
C ARG A 43 -0.90 25.64 -7.50
N PRO A 44 -0.89 24.82 -6.44
CA PRO A 44 -1.47 23.48 -6.50
C PRO A 44 -3.00 23.56 -6.50
N ALA A 45 -3.65 22.60 -7.15
CA ALA A 45 -5.10 22.47 -7.20
C ALA A 45 -5.51 21.01 -6.94
N GLN A 46 -6.65 20.81 -6.27
CA GLN A 46 -7.22 19.48 -5.98
C GLN A 46 -6.26 18.52 -5.23
N LEU A 47 -5.35 19.07 -4.41
CA LEU A 47 -4.33 18.27 -3.71
C LEU A 47 -4.94 17.20 -2.79
N TYR A 48 -6.09 17.48 -2.17
CA TYR A 48 -6.79 16.51 -1.33
C TYR A 48 -7.16 15.24 -2.12
N ASP A 49 -7.79 15.39 -3.29
CA ASP A 49 -8.20 14.25 -4.12
C ASP A 49 -7.00 13.52 -4.71
N LEU A 50 -5.94 14.26 -5.09
CA LEU A 50 -4.67 13.69 -5.53
C LEU A 50 -4.08 12.78 -4.44
N VAL A 51 -3.92 13.30 -3.22
CA VAL A 51 -3.33 12.55 -2.11
C VAL A 51 -4.22 11.37 -1.74
N LEU A 52 -5.54 11.57 -1.67
CA LEU A 52 -6.46 10.49 -1.32
C LEU A 52 -6.37 9.34 -2.33
N ARG A 53 -6.27 9.65 -3.63
CA ARG A 53 -6.10 8.65 -4.68
C ARG A 53 -4.76 7.91 -4.59
N GLU A 54 -3.66 8.63 -4.38
CA GLU A 54 -2.32 8.04 -4.21
C GLU A 54 -2.21 7.11 -2.99
N VAL A 55 -3.08 7.30 -1.98
CA VAL A 55 -3.12 6.44 -0.79
C VAL A 55 -4.14 5.31 -0.92
N GLU A 56 -5.34 5.60 -1.43
CA GLU A 56 -6.43 4.62 -1.52
C GLU A 56 -6.13 3.50 -2.54
N GLU A 57 -5.58 3.83 -3.71
CA GLU A 57 -5.28 2.81 -4.72
C GLU A 57 -4.33 1.70 -4.21
N PRO A 58 -3.13 2.02 -3.66
CA PRO A 58 -2.25 0.98 -3.14
C PRO A 58 -2.83 0.27 -1.91
N LEU A 59 -3.56 0.99 -1.05
CA LEU A 59 -4.26 0.37 0.08
C LEU A 59 -5.23 -0.72 -0.39
N PHE A 60 -6.07 -0.40 -1.38
CA PHE A 60 -7.04 -1.36 -1.91
C PHE A 60 -6.38 -2.51 -2.66
N ARG A 61 -5.31 -2.25 -3.43
CA ARG A 61 -4.55 -3.29 -4.12
C ARG A 61 -3.97 -4.31 -3.15
N VAL A 62 -3.23 -3.85 -2.13
CA VAL A 62 -2.59 -4.74 -1.15
C VAL A 62 -3.62 -5.53 -0.34
N VAL A 63 -4.75 -4.92 0.05
CA VAL A 63 -5.77 -5.63 0.81
C VAL A 63 -6.55 -6.62 -0.06
N LEU A 64 -6.82 -6.30 -1.33
CA LEU A 64 -7.41 -7.26 -2.27
C LEU A 64 -6.51 -8.46 -2.50
N ASP A 65 -5.21 -8.23 -2.70
CA ASP A 65 -4.23 -9.30 -2.86
C ASP A 65 -4.20 -10.20 -1.62
N TYR A 66 -4.16 -9.61 -0.43
CA TYR A 66 -4.24 -10.35 0.84
C TYR A 66 -5.57 -11.10 1.02
N ALA A 67 -6.66 -10.56 0.48
CA ALA A 67 -7.97 -11.19 0.49
C ALA A 67 -8.19 -12.16 -0.68
N GLU A 68 -7.17 -12.43 -1.50
CA GLU A 68 -7.23 -13.30 -2.69
C GLU A 68 -8.36 -12.88 -3.67
N GLY A 69 -8.53 -11.56 -3.84
CA GLY A 69 -9.58 -10.97 -4.69
C GLY A 69 -10.99 -10.99 -4.07
N ASN A 70 -11.18 -11.54 -2.87
CA ASN A 70 -12.49 -11.57 -2.23
C ASN A 70 -12.87 -10.19 -1.67
N GLN A 71 -13.70 -9.45 -2.41
CA GLN A 71 -14.14 -8.11 -2.03
C GLN A 71 -14.92 -8.04 -0.72
N SER A 72 -15.67 -9.09 -0.35
CA SER A 72 -16.41 -9.09 0.92
C SER A 72 -15.45 -9.19 2.11
N ARG A 73 -14.43 -10.04 2.00
CA ARG A 73 -13.35 -10.16 3.00
C ARG A 73 -12.52 -8.87 3.06
N ALA A 74 -12.14 -8.33 1.91
CA ALA A 74 -11.40 -7.07 1.82
C ALA A 74 -12.16 -5.90 2.46
N ALA A 75 -13.47 -5.78 2.20
CA ALA A 75 -14.32 -4.78 2.84
C ALA A 75 -14.37 -4.91 4.36
N GLY A 76 -14.40 -6.16 4.87
CA GLY A 76 -14.30 -6.46 6.30
C GLY A 76 -12.96 -6.03 6.91
N ILE A 77 -11.84 -6.27 6.22
CA ILE A 77 -10.50 -5.85 6.67
C ILE A 77 -10.39 -4.32 6.68
N LEU A 78 -10.91 -3.66 5.63
CA LEU A 78 -10.89 -2.20 5.49
C LEU A 78 -11.89 -1.49 6.42
N GLY A 79 -12.85 -2.21 6.99
CA GLY A 79 -13.89 -1.63 7.84
C GLY A 79 -14.88 -0.74 7.08
N ILE A 80 -15.05 -0.95 5.77
CA ILE A 80 -15.96 -0.14 4.93
C ILE A 80 -17.07 -0.99 4.34
N ASN A 81 -18.18 -0.35 3.98
CA ASN A 81 -19.26 -1.02 3.29
C ASN A 81 -18.78 -1.61 1.95
N ARG A 82 -19.14 -2.87 1.65
CA ARG A 82 -18.78 -3.55 0.39
C ARG A 82 -19.20 -2.76 -0.86
N ALA A 83 -20.35 -2.11 -0.85
CA ALA A 83 -20.81 -1.29 -1.97
C ALA A 83 -19.90 -0.06 -2.18
N THR A 84 -19.39 0.52 -1.10
CA THR A 84 -18.39 1.60 -1.16
C THR A 84 -17.08 1.09 -1.72
N LEU A 85 -16.56 -0.03 -1.22
CA LEU A 85 -15.35 -0.66 -1.76
C LEU A 85 -15.50 -0.91 -3.26
N ARG A 86 -16.59 -1.55 -3.69
CA ARG A 86 -16.83 -1.84 -5.12
C ARG A 86 -16.81 -0.58 -6.00
N LYS A 87 -17.43 0.52 -5.55
CA LYS A 87 -17.39 1.81 -6.28
C LYS A 87 -15.96 2.34 -6.40
N LYS A 88 -15.19 2.31 -5.31
CA LYS A 88 -13.79 2.75 -5.28
C LYS A 88 -12.90 1.88 -6.17
N LEU A 89 -13.06 0.55 -6.14
CA LEU A 89 -12.30 -0.36 -7.01
C LEU A 89 -12.56 -0.08 -8.49
N LYS A 90 -13.81 0.20 -8.88
CA LYS A 90 -14.14 0.60 -10.24
C LYS A 90 -13.50 1.93 -10.64
N GLN A 91 -13.47 2.90 -9.72
CA GLN A 91 -12.81 4.20 -9.94
C GLN A 91 -11.31 4.06 -10.23
N PHE A 92 -10.64 3.09 -9.61
CA PHE A 92 -9.21 2.82 -9.81
C PHE A 92 -8.92 1.74 -10.86
N GLY A 93 -9.94 1.20 -11.55
CA GLY A 93 -9.74 0.13 -12.54
C GLY A 93 -9.24 -1.20 -11.95
N LEU A 94 -9.47 -1.43 -10.65
CA LEU A 94 -9.05 -2.65 -9.94
C LEU A 94 -10.12 -3.75 -9.96
N ALA A 95 -11.34 -3.43 -10.38
CA ALA A 95 -12.42 -4.39 -10.58
C ALA A 95 -13.37 -3.90 -11.68
N ASN A 96 -13.82 -4.83 -12.54
CA ASN A 96 -14.82 -4.59 -13.57
C ASN A 96 -16.25 -4.75 -13.02
#